data_AF-A0A4Q2T6T3-F1
#
_entry.id   AF-A0A4Q2T6T3-F1
#
_cell.length_a   1.000
_cell.length_b   1.000
_cell.length_c   1.000
_cell.angle_alpha   90.00
_cell.angle_beta   90.00
_cell.angle_gamma   90.00
#
_symmetry.space_group_name_H-M   'P 1'
#
loop_
_entity.id
_entity.type
_entity.pdbx_description
1 polymer ?
#
loop_
_entity_poly.entity_id
_entity_poly.type
_entity_poly.pdbx_seq_one_letter_code
_entity_poly.pdbx_strand_id
1 'polypeptide(L)'
;MADQTDNARTPEQIEAEIEAQRAQLAGTVDELAAKLDVKAQAKDKVASLKDSATTDTGKPRPEVLAAAGSLVAMGLVLLLWRRRAD
;
A
#
# COMPACT_ATOMS: atom_id res chain seq x y z
N MET A 1 41.01 -36.20 -4.17
CA MET A 1 39.54 -36.26 -4.13
C MET A 1 39.10 -36.47 -2.68
N ALA A 2 39.44 -35.52 -1.81
CA ALA A 2 39.23 -35.60 -0.38
C ALA A 2 39.03 -34.17 0.14
N ASP A 3 37.89 -33.57 -0.21
CA ASP A 3 37.49 -32.24 0.27
C ASP A 3 35.97 -31.99 0.17
N GLN A 4 35.15 -33.04 0.07
CA GLN A 4 33.69 -32.89 -0.09
C GLN A 4 32.90 -33.02 1.22
N THR A 5 33.56 -33.25 2.36
CA THR A 5 32.89 -33.40 3.66
C THR A 5 32.73 -32.09 4.44
N ASP A 6 33.34 -30.99 4.00
CA ASP A 6 33.26 -29.68 4.68
C ASP A 6 32.04 -28.84 4.27
N ASN A 7 31.16 -29.38 3.42
CA ASN A 7 29.95 -28.69 2.92
C ASN A 7 28.64 -29.14 3.59
N ALA A 8 28.68 -30.03 4.57
CA ALA A 8 27.48 -30.48 5.28
C ALA A 8 27.16 -29.54 6.45
N ARG A 9 26.28 -28.54 6.21
CA ARG A 9 25.71 -27.70 7.30
C ARG A 9 25.05 -28.61 8.35
N THR A 10 25.30 -28.32 9.63
CA THR A 10 24.67 -29.08 10.72
C THR A 10 23.18 -28.72 10.82
N PRO A 11 22.31 -29.62 11.32
CA PRO A 11 20.88 -29.33 11.51
C PRO A 11 20.62 -28.04 12.30
N GLU A 12 21.40 -27.80 13.36
CA GLU A 12 21.32 -26.60 14.22
C GLU A 12 21.59 -25.31 13.43
N GLN A 13 22.54 -25.34 12.48
CA GLN A 13 22.83 -24.20 11.61
C GLN A 13 21.68 -23.91 10.65
N ILE A 14 21.03 -24.97 10.13
CA ILE A 14 19.87 -24.83 9.25
C ILE A 14 18.68 -24.26 10.02
N GLU A 15 18.44 -24.69 11.26
CA GLU A 15 17.39 -24.15 12.13
C GLU A 15 17.57 -22.66 12.40
N ALA A 16 18.78 -22.25 12.80
CA ALA A 16 19.11 -20.84 13.04
C ALA A 16 18.91 -19.98 11.78
N GLU A 17 19.29 -20.50 10.60
CA GLU A 17 19.10 -19.81 9.33
C GLU A 17 17.60 -19.68 8.97
N ILE A 18 16.81 -20.72 9.21
CA ILE A 18 15.36 -20.70 9.00
C ILE A 18 14.70 -19.66 9.90
N GLU A 19 15.08 -19.57 11.18
CA GLU A 19 14.55 -18.55 12.08
C GLU A 19 14.88 -17.13 11.61
N ALA A 20 16.14 -16.90 11.20
CA ALA A 20 16.56 -15.62 10.65
C ALA A 20 15.80 -15.25 9.38
N GLN A 21 15.62 -16.20 8.45
CA GLN A 21 14.85 -15.98 7.22
C GLN A 21 13.36 -15.73 7.51
N ARG A 22 12.76 -16.45 8.47
CA ARG A 22 11.37 -16.22 8.88
C ARG A 22 11.17 -14.81 9.43
N ALA A 23 12.10 -14.31 10.23
CA ALA A 23 12.05 -12.94 10.74
C ALA A 23 12.14 -11.90 9.61
N GLN A 24 13.04 -12.09 8.64
CA GLN A 24 13.16 -11.21 7.48
C GLN A 24 11.91 -11.23 6.59
N LEU A 25 11.33 -12.41 6.36
CA LEU A 25 10.11 -12.56 5.57
C LEU A 25 8.92 -11.92 6.28
N ALA A 26 8.79 -12.06 7.61
CA ALA A 26 7.76 -11.40 8.39
C ALA A 26 7.82 -9.88 8.21
N GLY A 27 9.00 -9.27 8.37
CA GLY A 27 9.17 -7.83 8.13
C GLY A 27 8.83 -7.39 6.70
N THR A 28 9.17 -8.23 5.71
CA THR A 28 8.85 -7.96 4.29
C THR A 28 7.35 -8.04 4.03
N VAL A 29 6.66 -9.01 4.64
CA VAL A 29 5.21 -9.17 4.55
C VAL A 29 4.49 -7.99 5.22
N ASP A 30 4.96 -7.54 6.38
CA ASP A 30 4.41 -6.37 7.07
C ASP A 30 4.55 -5.09 6.23
N GLU A 31 5.71 -4.87 5.60
CA GLU A 31 5.92 -3.73 4.72
C GLU A 31 5.01 -3.80 3.47
N LEU A 32 4.85 -4.99 2.88
CA LEU A 32 3.98 -5.19 1.74
C LEU A 32 2.50 -5.03 2.14
N ALA A 33 2.11 -5.50 3.32
CA ALA A 33 0.77 -5.30 3.87
C ALA A 33 0.49 -3.80 4.08
N ALA A 34 1.43 -3.05 4.64
CA ALA A 34 1.33 -1.60 4.78
C ALA A 34 1.19 -0.89 3.43
N LYS A 35 1.91 -1.35 2.40
CA LYS A 35 1.79 -0.85 1.01
C LYS A 35 0.50 -1.26 0.31
N LEU A 36 -0.18 -2.32 0.76
CA LEU A 36 -1.46 -2.77 0.19
C LEU A 36 -2.66 -2.17 0.95
N ASP A 37 -2.46 -1.72 2.18
CA ASP A 37 -3.47 -1.08 3.02
C ASP A 37 -3.83 0.36 2.58
N VAL A 38 -3.29 0.83 1.46
CA VAL A 38 -3.67 2.12 0.83
C VAL A 38 -5.16 2.19 0.54
N LYS A 39 -5.84 1.06 0.34
CA LYS A 39 -7.29 1.03 0.13
C LYS A 39 -8.07 1.41 1.39
N ALA A 40 -7.65 0.93 2.56
CA ALA A 40 -8.27 1.34 3.82
C ALA A 40 -7.96 2.81 4.10
N GLN A 41 -6.69 3.22 3.96
CA GLN A 41 -6.29 4.62 4.11
C GLN A 41 -7.01 5.56 3.14
N ALA A 42 -7.25 5.14 1.89
CA ALA A 42 -8.01 5.91 0.92
C ALA A 42 -9.49 6.02 1.31
N LYS A 43 -10.10 4.94 1.80
CA LYS A 43 -11.48 4.96 2.32
C LYS A 43 -11.61 5.89 3.52
N ASP A 44 -10.68 5.84 4.46
CA ASP A 44 -10.68 6.69 5.66
C ASP A 44 -10.50 8.17 5.30
N LYS A 45 -9.62 8.47 4.33
CA LYS A 45 -9.48 9.83 3.80
C LYS A 45 -10.74 10.31 3.08
N VAL A 46 -11.40 9.44 2.31
CA VAL A 46 -12.67 9.81 1.65
C VAL A 46 -13.77 10.04 2.68
N ALA A 47 -13.84 9.22 3.73
CA ALA A 47 -14.80 9.41 4.82
C ALA A 47 -14.57 10.75 5.54
N SER A 48 -13.32 11.07 5.89
CA SER A 48 -13.00 12.34 6.55
C SER A 48 -13.22 13.57 5.66
N LEU A 49 -12.95 13.45 4.35
CA LEU A 49 -13.26 14.49 3.38
C LEU A 49 -14.76 14.66 3.17
N LYS A 50 -15.53 13.56 3.19
CA LYS A 50 -16.99 13.61 3.12
C LYS A 50 -17.56 14.32 4.34
N ASP A 51 -17.08 13.99 5.54
CA ASP A 51 -17.50 14.67 6.76
C ASP A 51 -17.13 16.16 6.75
N SER A 52 -15.93 16.50 6.25
CA SER A 52 -15.48 17.90 6.14
C SER A 52 -16.21 18.70 5.05
N ALA A 53 -16.66 18.04 3.98
CA ALA A 53 -17.34 18.66 2.84
C ALA A 53 -18.87 18.75 3.01
N THR A 54 -19.44 18.13 4.05
CA THR A 54 -20.88 18.13 4.31
C THR A 54 -21.19 19.14 5.42
N THR A 55 -22.12 20.07 5.19
CA THR A 55 -22.69 20.92 6.26
C THR A 55 -23.68 20.09 7.10
N ASP A 56 -23.95 20.46 8.36
CA ASP A 56 -24.86 19.78 9.32
C ASP A 56 -26.25 19.35 8.78
N THR A 57 -26.66 19.84 7.61
CA THR A 57 -27.95 19.56 6.95
C THR A 57 -27.86 18.66 5.70
N GLY A 58 -26.71 18.07 5.39
CA GLY A 58 -26.58 17.05 4.34
C GLY A 58 -26.65 17.55 2.89
N LYS A 59 -26.63 18.87 2.67
CA LYS A 59 -26.64 19.47 1.32
C LYS A 59 -25.23 19.89 0.89
N PRO A 60 -24.73 19.45 -0.28
CA PRO A 60 -23.46 19.92 -0.82
C PRO A 60 -23.56 21.41 -1.18
N ARG A 61 -22.61 22.22 -0.73
CA ARG A 61 -22.54 23.65 -1.05
C ARG A 61 -22.33 23.82 -2.57
N PRO A 62 -23.08 24.69 -3.26
CA PRO A 62 -23.03 24.83 -4.71
C PRO A 62 -21.64 25.26 -5.24
N GLU A 63 -20.89 26.05 -4.46
CA GLU A 63 -19.50 26.41 -4.77
C GLU A 63 -18.55 25.20 -4.78
N VAL A 64 -18.83 24.20 -3.93
CA VAL A 64 -18.04 22.97 -3.83
C VAL A 64 -18.39 22.00 -4.97
N LEU A 65 -19.62 22.03 -5.49
CA LEU A 65 -20.02 21.21 -6.65
C LEU A 65 -19.30 21.61 -7.94
N ALA A 66 -19.13 22.92 -8.19
CA ALA A 66 -18.37 23.41 -9.34
C ALA A 66 -16.86 23.11 -9.22
N ALA A 67 -16.30 23.22 -8.01
CA ALA A 67 -14.89 22.89 -7.74
C ALA A 67 -14.61 21.37 -7.75
N ALA A 68 -15.57 20.53 -7.34
CA ALA A 68 -15.41 19.08 -7.33
C ALA A 68 -15.38 18.47 -8.75
N GLY A 69 -16.15 19.04 -9.69
CA GLY A 69 -16.19 18.55 -11.08
C GLY A 69 -14.83 18.67 -11.79
N SER A 70 -14.10 19.75 -11.57
CA SER A 70 -12.79 19.98 -12.20
C SER A 70 -11.70 19.06 -11.66
N LEU A 71 -11.73 18.71 -10.37
CA LEU A 71 -10.78 17.77 -9.75
C LEU A 71 -10.98 16.33 -10.25
N VAL A 72 -12.22 15.89 -10.45
CA VAL A 72 -12.52 14.57 -11.03
C VAL A 72 -12.02 14.49 -12.47
N ALA A 73 -12.29 15.52 -13.28
CA ALA A 73 -11.80 15.59 -14.65
C ALA A 73 -10.26 15.58 -14.71
N MET A 74 -9.59 16.38 -13.86
CA MET A 74 -8.13 16.41 -13.75
C MET A 74 -7.56 15.05 -13.33
N GLY A 75 -8.19 14.39 -12.35
CA GLY A 75 -7.80 13.05 -11.90
C GLY A 75 -7.91 12.00 -13.00
N LEU A 76 -8.98 12.03 -13.81
CA LEU A 76 -9.15 11.14 -14.97
C LEU A 76 -8.09 11.39 -16.05
N VAL A 77 -7.76 12.66 -16.33
CA VAL A 77 -6.69 13.02 -17.26
C VAL A 77 -5.34 12.50 -16.77
N LEU A 78 -4.99 12.71 -15.50
CA LEU A 78 -3.75 12.20 -14.91
C LEU A 78 -3.67 10.67 -14.94
N LEU A 79 -4.78 9.97 -14.67
CA LEU A 79 -4.86 8.52 -14.74
C LEU A 79 -4.60 8.00 -16.16
N LEU A 80 -5.21 8.65 -17.16
CA LEU A 80 -5.01 8.31 -18.58
C LEU A 80 -3.58 8.60 -19.04
N TRP A 81 -2.96 9.66 -18.52
CA TRP A 81 -1.57 9.99 -18.81
C TRP A 81 -0.61 8.96 -18.22
N ARG A 82 -0.84 8.55 -16.98
CA ARG A 82 -0.03 7.53 -16.29
C ARG A 82 -0.13 6.17 -16.99
N ARG A 83 -1.34 5.74 -17.35
CA ARG A 83 -1.58 4.49 -18.11
C ARG A 83 -0.96 4.45 -19.51
N ARG A 84 -0.64 5.61 -20.09
CA ARG A 84 0.00 5.70 -21.41
C ARG A 84 1.52 5.84 -21.33
N ALA A 85 2.03 6.28 -20.17
CA ALA A 85 3.45 6.43 -19.90
C ALA A 85 4.08 5.13 -19.36
N ASP A 86 3.26 4.26 -18.75
CA ASP A 86 3.57 2.85 -18.47
C ASP A 86 3.46 1.99 -19.75
#